data_AF-A0A535DMW9-F1
#
_entry.id   AF-A0A535DMW9-F1
#
_cell.length_a   1.000
_cell.length_b   1.000
_cell.length_c   1.000
_cell.angle_alpha   90.00
_cell.angle_beta   90.00
_cell.angle_gamma   90.00
#
_symmetry.space_group_name_H-M   'P 1'
#
loop_
_entity.id
_entity.type
_entity.pdbx_description
1 polymer ?
#
loop_
_entity_poly.entity_id
_entity_poly.type
_entity_poly.pdbx_seq_one_letter_code
_entity_poly.pdbx_strand_id
1 'polypeptide(L)'
;MRAFGEVHVVELEPGDLHEDLAARRLAAALAAPNLEAQPPVQSQARLIAMRRGLVRVRADLVDAINSLGYMSLFTLMDGQAVAEGEEVAGCKVTPVAVPSHLIEVAERIAREQGPVIELLPFRPLRTFVVATERLKPKARDLFRAAVTAKLGWYGAELLTVREVARTSDAVAAAYREAEEKNAELILFAGASAIDPLDPAYAELTRAGGLLLQLGAPMHPGSMLWLARLNHAAVVGVASCAGLGRSSSLDLLLPFVFACGRADAKDLLRLGHGGLIESGAGRRFPPYS
;
A
#
# COMPACT_ATOMS: atom_id res chain seq x y z
N MET A 1 -41.25 4.60 45.88
CA MET A 1 -39.81 4.26 45.84
C MET A 1 -39.48 3.80 44.43
N ARG A 2 -38.60 4.50 43.70
CA ARG A 2 -38.06 3.96 42.44
C ARG A 2 -37.12 2.82 42.82
N ALA A 3 -37.34 1.62 42.27
CA ALA A 3 -36.38 0.54 42.40
C ALA A 3 -35.10 0.98 41.68
N PHE A 4 -34.02 1.17 42.43
CA PHE A 4 -32.70 1.39 41.83
C PHE A 4 -32.10 0.02 41.49
N GLY A 5 -31.48 -0.09 40.32
CA GLY A 5 -30.83 -1.31 39.87
C GLY A 5 -29.60 -1.67 40.71
N GLU A 6 -29.05 -2.86 40.44
CA GLU A 6 -27.80 -3.35 41.02
C GLU A 6 -26.60 -2.51 40.55
N VAL A 7 -25.68 -2.18 41.46
CA VAL A 7 -24.44 -1.44 41.15
C VAL A 7 -23.26 -2.35 41.47
N HIS A 8 -22.44 -2.64 40.46
CA HIS A 8 -21.18 -3.37 40.61
C HIS A 8 -20.02 -2.37 40.60
N VAL A 9 -19.09 -2.53 41.54
CA VAL A 9 -17.90 -1.69 41.67
C VAL A 9 -16.66 -2.56 41.49
N VAL A 10 -15.66 -2.04 40.78
CA VAL A 10 -14.35 -2.67 40.61
C VAL A 10 -13.34 -1.83 41.39
N GLU A 11 -12.65 -2.45 42.34
CA GLU A 11 -11.49 -1.87 43.03
C GLU A 11 -10.23 -2.31 42.31
N LEU A 12 -9.37 -1.35 41.94
CA LEU A 12 -8.14 -1.63 41.20
C LEU A 12 -7.02 -2.05 42.16
N GLU A 13 -6.25 -3.06 41.77
CA GLU A 13 -5.08 -3.45 42.56
C GLU A 13 -3.96 -2.41 42.42
N PRO A 14 -3.08 -2.25 43.43
CA PRO A 14 -1.88 -1.44 43.29
C PRO A 14 -1.04 -1.87 42.07
N GLY A 15 -0.87 -0.97 41.10
CA GLY A 15 -0.14 -1.22 39.86
C GLY A 15 -1.02 -1.52 38.64
N ASP A 16 -2.34 -1.59 38.81
CA ASP A 16 -3.29 -1.62 37.70
C ASP A 16 -3.43 -0.25 37.02
N LEU A 17 -3.74 -0.30 35.73
CA LEU A 17 -4.11 0.86 34.92
C LEU A 17 -5.55 0.72 34.48
N HIS A 18 -6.34 1.78 34.63
CA HIS A 18 -7.65 1.90 33.99
C HIS A 18 -7.52 1.72 32.47
N GLU A 19 -8.51 1.07 31.86
CA GLU A 19 -8.52 0.68 30.45
C GLU A 19 -8.18 1.83 29.48
N ASP A 20 -8.75 3.02 29.69
CA ASP A 20 -8.48 4.19 28.84
C ASP A 20 -7.04 4.71 28.98
N LEU A 21 -6.46 4.65 30.19
CA LEU A 21 -5.07 5.07 30.40
C LEU A 21 -4.12 4.09 29.72
N ALA A 22 -4.39 2.79 29.85
CA ALA A 22 -3.63 1.74 29.19
C ALA A 22 -3.74 1.82 27.65
N ALA A 23 -4.95 2.01 27.10
CA ALA A 23 -5.16 2.18 25.66
C ALA A 23 -4.46 3.43 25.10
N ARG A 24 -4.48 4.55 25.84
CA ARG A 24 -3.76 5.77 25.45
C ARG A 24 -2.25 5.54 25.40
N ARG A 25 -1.68 4.83 26.38
CA ARG A 25 -0.25 4.48 26.41
C ARG A 25 0.14 3.56 25.25
N LEU A 26 -0.66 2.53 24.97
CA LEU A 26 -0.45 1.65 23.83
C LEU A 26 -0.46 2.43 22.50
N ALA A 27 -1.45 3.29 22.29
CA ALA A 27 -1.52 4.08 21.06
C ALA A 27 -0.33 5.04 20.92
N ALA A 28 0.13 5.64 22.02
CA ALA A 28 1.34 6.47 22.01
C ALA A 28 2.60 5.66 21.67
N ALA A 29 2.72 4.42 22.14
CA ALA A 29 3.83 3.54 21.81
C ALA A 29 3.85 3.12 20.33
N LEU A 30 2.67 3.01 19.72
CA LEU A 30 2.49 2.63 18.33
C LEU A 30 2.52 3.82 17.36
N ALA A 31 2.47 5.06 17.87
CA ALA A 31 2.53 6.26 17.05
C ALA A 31 3.87 6.35 16.31
N ALA A 32 3.82 6.81 15.06
CA ALA A 32 4.98 6.95 14.19
C ALA A 32 4.81 8.21 13.32
N PRO A 33 5.86 8.67 12.61
CA PRO A 33 5.72 9.78 11.68
C PRO A 33 4.53 9.58 10.72
N ASN A 34 3.73 10.64 10.54
CA ASN A 34 2.50 10.65 9.75
C ASN A 34 1.33 9.83 10.30
N LEU A 35 1.43 9.31 11.54
CA LEU A 35 0.32 8.65 12.25
C LEU A 35 -0.01 9.42 13.53
N GLU A 36 -1.29 9.73 13.73
CA GLU A 36 -1.77 10.39 14.93
C GLU A 36 -2.60 9.46 15.79
N ALA A 37 -2.26 9.37 17.07
CA ALA A 37 -3.04 8.64 18.06
C ALA A 37 -4.20 9.49 18.58
N GLN A 38 -5.42 8.99 18.41
CA GLN A 38 -6.64 9.60 18.94
C GLN A 38 -6.90 9.16 20.38
N PRO A 39 -7.52 10.01 21.21
CA PRO A 39 -7.98 9.63 22.54
C PRO A 39 -8.88 8.38 22.52
N PRO A 40 -8.82 7.54 23.58
CA PRO A 40 -9.63 6.34 23.65
C PRO A 40 -11.13 6.67 23.76
N VAL A 41 -11.95 5.84 23.13
CA VAL A 41 -13.41 5.82 23.27
C VAL A 41 -13.80 4.36 23.54
N GLN A 42 -14.45 4.09 24.66
CA GLN A 42 -14.79 2.73 25.09
C GLN A 42 -13.58 1.78 25.06
N SER A 43 -12.52 2.18 25.78
CA SER A 43 -11.24 1.48 25.91
C SER A 43 -10.42 1.27 24.63
N GLN A 44 -10.84 1.86 23.51
CA GLN A 44 -10.17 1.74 22.22
C GLN A 44 -9.58 3.08 21.78
N ALA A 45 -8.27 3.10 21.57
CA ALA A 45 -7.57 4.20 20.91
C ALA A 45 -7.28 3.82 19.44
N ARG A 46 -7.26 4.84 18.57
CA ARG A 46 -7.12 4.69 17.11
C ARG A 46 -5.89 5.43 16.60
N LEU A 47 -5.24 4.89 15.58
CA LEU A 47 -4.19 5.54 14.82
C LEU A 47 -4.72 5.99 13.46
N ILE A 48 -4.60 7.28 13.19
CA ILE A 48 -5.14 7.94 12.00
C ILE A 48 -3.99 8.37 11.08
N ALA A 49 -4.13 8.13 9.78
CA ALA A 49 -3.19 8.59 8.77
C ALA A 49 -3.28 10.11 8.59
N MET A 50 -2.15 10.81 8.70
CA MET A 50 -2.09 12.27 8.55
C MET A 50 -1.88 12.74 7.12
N ARG A 51 -1.73 11.81 6.17
CA ARG A 51 -1.60 12.07 4.73
C ARG A 51 -1.78 10.77 3.95
N ARG A 52 -1.92 10.87 2.62
CA ARG A 52 -1.86 9.70 1.74
C ARG A 52 -0.53 8.97 1.85
N GLY A 53 -0.57 7.64 1.96
CA GLY A 53 0.63 6.83 2.04
C GLY A 53 0.39 5.32 2.04
N LEU A 54 1.49 4.59 2.09
CA LEU A 54 1.55 3.14 2.22
C LEU A 54 1.68 2.76 3.69
N VAL A 55 0.73 1.99 4.20
CA VAL A 55 0.83 1.39 5.53
C VAL A 55 1.81 0.21 5.48
N ARG A 56 2.79 0.24 6.37
CA ARG A 56 3.69 -0.89 6.64
C ARG A 56 3.39 -1.46 8.01
N VAL A 57 3.26 -2.77 8.10
CA VAL A 57 2.94 -3.48 9.36
C VAL A 57 3.93 -4.60 9.59
N ARG A 58 4.47 -4.68 10.79
CA ARG A 58 5.29 -5.81 11.25
C ARG A 58 4.42 -6.79 12.02
N ALA A 59 3.89 -7.76 11.29
CA ALA A 59 2.95 -8.75 11.79
C ALA A 59 3.49 -9.53 13.00
N ASP A 60 4.78 -9.86 13.00
CA ASP A 60 5.47 -10.51 14.12
C ASP A 60 5.39 -9.70 15.42
N LEU A 61 5.46 -8.37 15.34
CA LEU A 61 5.33 -7.52 16.52
C LEU A 61 3.87 -7.29 16.92
N VAL A 62 2.96 -7.26 15.96
CA VAL A 62 1.51 -7.26 16.24
C VAL A 62 1.14 -8.51 17.02
N ASP A 63 1.60 -9.68 16.58
CA ASP A 63 1.38 -10.96 17.25
C ASP A 63 2.03 -10.99 18.65
N ALA A 64 3.26 -10.48 18.78
CA ALA A 64 3.95 -10.40 20.07
C ALA A 64 3.16 -9.53 21.08
N ILE A 65 2.66 -8.36 20.67
CA ILE A 65 1.85 -7.49 21.53
C ILE A 65 0.51 -8.16 21.88
N ASN A 66 -0.16 -8.77 20.90
CA ASN A 66 -1.42 -9.49 21.12
C ASN A 66 -1.26 -10.69 22.06
N SER A 67 -0.08 -11.33 22.07
CA SER A 67 0.20 -12.46 22.95
C SER A 67 0.30 -12.11 24.44
N LEU A 68 0.41 -10.81 24.79
CA LEU A 68 0.46 -10.34 26.17
C LEU A 68 -0.87 -10.50 26.92
N GLY A 69 -1.98 -10.71 26.20
CA GLY A 69 -3.31 -10.85 26.78
C GLY A 69 -3.87 -9.51 27.29
N TYR A 70 -5.16 -9.51 27.63
CA TYR A 70 -5.95 -8.34 28.09
C TYR A 70 -6.01 -7.12 27.16
N MET A 71 -5.17 -7.06 26.14
CA MET A 71 -5.15 -6.02 25.12
C MET A 71 -5.20 -6.63 23.72
N SER A 72 -5.61 -5.82 22.75
CA SER A 72 -5.62 -6.20 21.34
C SER A 72 -5.13 -5.04 20.49
N LEU A 73 -4.18 -5.32 19.60
CA LEU A 73 -3.74 -4.48 18.50
C LEU A 73 -4.27 -5.10 17.20
N PHE A 74 -4.97 -4.29 16.42
CA PHE A 74 -5.47 -4.66 15.09
C PHE A 74 -5.08 -3.57 14.09
N THR A 75 -4.75 -3.99 12.88
CA THR A 75 -4.19 -3.11 11.84
C THR A 75 -4.88 -3.36 10.50
N LEU A 76 -4.73 -2.42 9.57
CA LEU A 76 -4.88 -2.72 8.15
C LEU A 76 -3.81 -3.72 7.70
N MET A 77 -3.96 -4.24 6.48
CA MET A 77 -2.96 -5.14 5.90
C MET A 77 -1.67 -4.39 5.58
N ASP A 78 -0.53 -5.06 5.76
CA ASP A 78 0.76 -4.58 5.26
C ASP A 78 0.66 -4.31 3.75
N GLY A 79 1.15 -3.16 3.31
CA GLY A 79 1.13 -2.79 1.89
C GLY A 79 -0.18 -2.12 1.42
N GLN A 80 -1.11 -1.81 2.32
CA GLN A 80 -2.35 -1.11 1.97
C GLN A 80 -2.11 0.40 1.80
N ALA A 81 -2.66 0.96 0.72
CA ALA A 81 -2.71 2.41 0.51
C ALA A 81 -3.85 3.02 1.33
N VAL A 82 -3.60 4.19 1.92
CA VAL A 82 -4.60 4.92 2.73
C VAL A 82 -4.66 6.39 2.36
N ALA A 83 -5.80 7.00 2.60
CA ALA A 83 -6.01 8.45 2.52
C ALA A 83 -5.75 9.15 3.86
N GLU A 84 -5.61 10.47 3.81
CA GLU A 84 -5.60 11.30 5.03
C GLU A 84 -6.93 11.15 5.79
N GLY A 85 -6.84 11.05 7.11
CA GLY A 85 -7.99 10.85 8.00
C GLY A 85 -8.45 9.40 8.14
N GLU A 86 -7.88 8.45 7.39
CA GLU A 86 -8.24 7.04 7.53
C GLU A 86 -7.60 6.40 8.76
N GLU A 87 -8.37 5.54 9.44
CA GLU A 87 -7.86 4.70 10.52
C GLU A 87 -7.01 3.56 9.95
N VAL A 88 -5.75 3.49 10.38
CA VAL A 88 -4.78 2.47 9.95
C VAL A 88 -4.64 1.32 10.95
N ALA A 89 -4.93 1.57 12.22
CA ALA A 89 -4.84 0.62 13.30
C ALA A 89 -5.59 1.12 14.54
N GLY A 90 -5.86 0.21 15.46
CA GLY A 90 -6.35 0.54 16.78
C GLY A 90 -5.83 -0.42 17.83
N CYS A 91 -5.80 0.04 19.08
CA CYS A 91 -5.52 -0.79 20.23
C CYS A 91 -6.66 -0.66 21.24
N LYS A 92 -7.04 -1.80 21.82
CA LYS A 92 -8.11 -1.90 22.81
C LYS A 92 -7.64 -2.64 24.04
N VAL A 93 -8.04 -2.18 25.22
CA VAL A 93 -7.89 -2.91 26.48
C VAL A 93 -9.25 -3.50 26.84
N THR A 94 -9.31 -4.83 27.00
CA THR A 94 -10.58 -5.56 27.17
C THR A 94 -11.18 -5.47 28.58
N PRO A 95 -10.40 -5.69 29.66
CA PRO A 95 -10.92 -5.50 31.02
C PRO A 95 -10.88 -4.02 31.44
N VAL A 96 -11.71 -3.67 32.43
CA VAL A 96 -11.79 -2.30 33.02
C VAL A 96 -10.43 -1.80 33.53
N ALA A 97 -9.55 -2.73 33.92
CA ALA A 97 -8.16 -2.43 34.22
C ALA A 97 -7.22 -3.58 33.89
N VAL A 98 -5.94 -3.25 33.71
CA VAL A 98 -4.88 -4.18 33.33
C VAL A 98 -3.61 -3.89 34.13
N PRO A 99 -2.81 -4.91 34.48
CA PRO A 99 -1.52 -4.70 35.13
C PRO A 99 -0.58 -3.83 34.27
N SER A 100 -0.04 -2.76 34.87
CA SER A 100 0.84 -1.79 34.18
C SER A 100 2.04 -2.43 33.47
N HIS A 101 2.64 -3.47 34.06
CA HIS A 101 3.81 -4.14 33.51
C HIS A 101 3.57 -4.74 32.10
N LEU A 102 2.33 -5.11 31.76
CA LEU A 102 2.01 -5.62 30.41
C LEU A 102 2.07 -4.50 29.36
N ILE A 103 1.59 -3.30 29.71
CA ILE A 103 1.68 -2.12 28.86
C ILE A 103 3.14 -1.70 28.67
N GLU A 104 3.95 -1.79 29.73
CA GLU A 104 5.38 -1.50 29.66
C GLU A 104 6.15 -2.49 28.76
N VAL A 105 5.74 -3.76 28.73
CA VAL A 105 6.30 -4.74 27.79
C VAL A 105 5.92 -4.39 26.35
N ALA A 106 4.66 -4.03 26.08
CA ALA A 106 4.24 -3.59 24.74
C ALA A 106 5.00 -2.32 24.28
N GLU A 107 5.15 -1.33 25.16
CA GLU A 107 5.95 -0.12 24.92
C GLU A 107 7.42 -0.46 24.61
N ARG A 108 7.99 -1.43 25.32
CA ARG A 108 9.36 -1.89 25.10
C ARG A 108 9.52 -2.56 23.73
N ILE A 109 8.58 -3.42 23.34
CA ILE A 109 8.57 -4.05 22.00
C ILE A 109 8.61 -2.97 20.91
N ALA A 110 7.72 -1.98 20.98
CA ALA A 110 7.65 -0.90 19.99
C ALA A 110 8.90 0.01 20.00
N ARG A 111 9.53 0.22 21.16
CA ARG A 111 10.74 1.07 21.26
C ARG A 111 12.01 0.36 20.79
N GLU A 112 12.23 -0.88 21.23
CA GLU A 112 13.51 -1.59 21.03
C GLU A 112 13.60 -2.27 19.67
N GLN A 113 12.48 -2.76 19.14
CA GLN A 113 12.46 -3.44 17.86
C GLN A 113 12.15 -2.49 16.70
N GLY A 114 11.75 -1.24 16.96
CA GLY A 114 11.36 -0.22 15.99
C GLY A 114 9.84 -0.06 15.82
N PRO A 115 9.38 0.75 14.85
CA PRO A 115 7.94 0.99 14.67
C PRO A 115 7.18 -0.29 14.31
N VAL A 116 6.05 -0.55 14.97
CA VAL A 116 5.17 -1.69 14.67
C VAL A 116 4.38 -1.42 13.40
N ILE A 117 3.97 -0.15 13.23
CA ILE A 117 3.22 0.36 12.09
C ILE A 117 3.94 1.62 11.60
N GLU A 118 4.08 1.77 10.29
CA GLU A 118 4.59 2.98 9.66
C GLU A 118 3.65 3.43 8.55
N LEU A 119 3.63 4.74 8.31
CA LEU A 119 3.00 5.30 7.14
C LEU A 119 4.06 5.97 6.27
N LEU A 120 4.36 5.34 5.13
CA LEU A 120 5.30 5.86 4.15
C LEU A 120 4.54 6.74 3.16
N PRO A 121 4.76 8.07 3.15
CA PRO A 121 4.00 8.93 2.27
C PRO A 121 4.35 8.74 0.80
N PHE A 122 3.38 8.93 -0.09
CA PHE A 122 3.64 8.85 -1.52
C PHE A 122 4.48 10.03 -2.01
N ARG A 123 5.34 9.72 -2.98
CA ARG A 123 6.23 10.66 -3.66
C ARG A 123 5.65 10.99 -5.04
N PRO A 124 5.67 12.25 -5.50
CA PRO A 124 5.15 12.62 -6.81
C PRO A 124 6.10 12.17 -7.93
N LEU A 125 6.09 10.88 -8.27
CA LEU A 125 7.00 10.32 -9.27
C LEU A 125 6.70 10.84 -10.67
N ARG A 126 7.77 11.19 -11.40
CA ARG A 126 7.70 11.55 -12.83
C ARG A 126 7.36 10.31 -13.64
N THR A 127 6.12 10.24 -14.13
CA THR A 127 5.55 9.01 -14.69
C THR A 127 5.35 9.11 -16.19
N PHE A 128 5.90 8.14 -16.93
CA PHE A 128 5.71 7.97 -18.37
C PHE A 128 4.84 6.75 -18.63
N VAL A 129 3.81 6.87 -19.47
CA VAL A 129 2.90 5.77 -19.81
C VAL A 129 3.08 5.39 -21.27
N VAL A 130 3.31 4.10 -21.53
CA VAL A 130 3.35 3.51 -22.87
C VAL A 130 2.11 2.64 -23.07
N ALA A 131 1.44 2.76 -24.21
CA ALA A 131 0.35 1.88 -24.62
C ALA A 131 0.63 1.32 -26.02
N THR A 132 0.71 0.00 -26.15
CA THR A 132 0.99 -0.67 -27.44
C THR A 132 -0.26 -1.21 -28.14
N GLU A 133 -1.40 -1.22 -27.46
CA GLU A 133 -2.68 -1.63 -28.04
C GLU A 133 -3.22 -0.53 -28.96
N ARG A 134 -3.60 -0.88 -30.21
CA ARG A 134 -4.38 0.01 -31.08
C ARG A 134 -5.80 0.14 -30.52
N LEU A 135 -6.01 1.18 -29.73
CA LEU A 135 -7.29 1.46 -29.11
C LEU A 135 -8.17 2.30 -30.05
N LYS A 136 -9.46 1.97 -30.16
CA LYS A 136 -10.44 2.83 -30.82
C LYS A 136 -10.50 4.20 -30.10
N PRO A 137 -10.85 5.31 -30.77
CA PRO A 137 -10.83 6.65 -30.17
C PRO A 137 -11.48 6.73 -28.78
N LYS A 138 -12.72 6.24 -28.64
CA LYS A 138 -13.42 6.21 -27.35
C LYS A 138 -12.68 5.41 -26.26
N ALA A 139 -12.05 4.29 -26.63
CA ALA A 139 -11.30 3.47 -25.68
C ALA A 139 -9.98 4.14 -25.27
N ARG A 140 -9.34 4.91 -26.16
CA ARG A 140 -8.17 5.73 -25.84
C ARG A 140 -8.49 6.79 -24.80
N ASP A 141 -9.61 7.49 -24.97
CA ASP A 141 -10.03 8.54 -24.05
C ASP A 141 -10.32 7.97 -22.66
N LEU A 142 -11.02 6.84 -22.59
CA LEU A 142 -11.28 6.13 -21.34
C LEU A 142 -10.00 5.62 -20.67
N PHE A 143 -9.05 5.08 -21.44
CA PHE A 143 -7.75 4.65 -20.93
C PHE A 143 -6.98 5.83 -20.34
N ARG A 144 -6.89 6.95 -21.09
CA ARG A 144 -6.20 8.16 -20.64
C ARG A 144 -6.83 8.72 -19.37
N ALA A 145 -8.16 8.78 -19.30
CA ALA A 145 -8.87 9.22 -18.09
C ALA A 145 -8.57 8.30 -16.90
N ALA A 146 -8.69 6.98 -17.07
CA ALA A 146 -8.46 6.00 -16.01
C ALA A 146 -7.02 6.03 -15.48
N VAL A 147 -6.01 6.06 -16.37
CA VAL A 147 -4.61 6.10 -15.95
C VAL A 147 -4.25 7.43 -15.28
N THR A 148 -4.82 8.54 -15.75
CA THR A 148 -4.59 9.86 -15.16
C THR A 148 -5.18 9.94 -13.75
N ALA A 149 -6.42 9.48 -13.57
CA ALA A 149 -7.06 9.43 -12.25
C ALA A 149 -6.27 8.53 -11.28
N LYS A 150 -5.87 7.33 -11.73
CA LYS A 150 -5.12 6.37 -10.92
C LYS A 150 -3.77 6.92 -10.46
N LEU A 151 -2.96 7.42 -11.40
CA LEU A 151 -1.64 7.97 -11.07
C LEU A 151 -1.74 9.30 -10.31
N GLY A 152 -2.73 10.13 -10.63
CA GLY A 152 -3.00 11.39 -9.96
C GLY A 152 -3.35 11.22 -8.47
N TRP A 153 -4.00 10.11 -8.08
CA TRP A 153 -4.26 9.82 -6.68
C TRP A 153 -2.97 9.64 -5.85
N TYR A 154 -1.87 9.18 -6.46
CA TYR A 154 -0.56 9.11 -5.80
C TYR A 154 0.25 10.42 -5.89
N GLY A 155 -0.29 11.43 -6.59
CA GLY A 155 0.40 12.70 -6.85
C GLY A 155 1.42 12.65 -7.99
N ALA A 156 1.33 11.66 -8.89
CA ALA A 156 2.27 11.51 -9.99
C ALA A 156 2.37 12.76 -10.88
N GLU A 157 3.58 13.11 -11.29
CA GLU A 157 3.82 14.06 -12.38
C GLU A 157 3.72 13.29 -13.70
N LEU A 158 2.55 13.31 -14.34
CA LEU A 158 2.33 12.58 -15.60
C LEU A 158 3.03 13.30 -16.77
N LEU A 159 4.20 12.78 -17.17
CA LEU A 159 5.02 13.35 -18.24
C LEU A 159 4.35 13.21 -19.60
N THR A 160 3.89 12.01 -19.95
CA THR A 160 3.35 11.68 -21.26
C THR A 160 2.56 10.36 -21.19
N VAL A 161 1.49 10.27 -21.99
CA VAL A 161 0.83 9.01 -22.34
C VAL A 161 1.03 8.78 -23.84
N ARG A 162 1.89 7.82 -24.18
CA ARG A 162 2.35 7.54 -25.54
C ARG A 162 1.70 6.28 -26.07
N GLU A 163 0.97 6.38 -27.18
CA GLU A 163 0.54 5.22 -27.95
C GLU A 163 1.62 4.89 -29.00
N VAL A 164 2.07 3.65 -29.06
CA VAL A 164 3.12 3.21 -30.00
C VAL A 164 2.72 1.91 -30.69
N ALA A 165 3.30 1.65 -31.86
CA ALA A 165 3.16 0.34 -32.48
C ALA A 165 3.89 -0.72 -31.64
N ARG A 166 3.38 -1.96 -31.61
CA ARG A 166 4.04 -3.10 -30.98
C ARG A 166 5.17 -3.63 -31.88
N THR A 167 6.16 -2.78 -32.13
CA THR A 167 7.38 -3.10 -32.90
C THR A 167 8.63 -2.70 -32.10
N SER A 168 9.75 -3.35 -32.39
CA SER A 168 11.05 -3.08 -31.75
C SER A 168 11.38 -1.58 -31.78
N ASP A 169 11.39 -0.95 -32.95
CA ASP A 169 11.81 0.44 -33.10
C ASP A 169 10.93 1.43 -32.33
N ALA A 170 9.62 1.21 -32.35
CA ALA A 170 8.66 2.10 -31.71
C ALA A 170 8.73 2.00 -30.17
N VAL A 171 8.91 0.78 -29.64
CA VAL A 171 9.07 0.56 -28.20
C VAL A 171 10.42 1.07 -27.70
N ALA A 172 11.51 0.83 -28.46
CA ALA A 172 12.82 1.36 -28.13
C ALA A 172 12.83 2.89 -28.10
N ALA A 173 12.15 3.54 -29.04
CA ALA A 173 11.98 4.99 -29.05
C ALA A 173 11.20 5.49 -27.81
N ALA A 174 10.18 4.76 -27.36
CA ALA A 174 9.42 5.12 -26.16
C ALA A 174 10.26 5.02 -24.88
N TYR A 175 11.09 3.98 -24.74
CA TYR A 175 12.02 3.88 -23.61
C TYR A 175 13.05 5.01 -23.61
N ARG A 176 13.66 5.32 -24.76
CA ARG A 176 14.58 6.48 -24.87
C ARG A 176 13.90 7.79 -24.51
N GLU A 177 12.68 8.05 -25.01
CA GLU A 177 11.93 9.27 -24.67
C GLU A 177 11.65 9.36 -23.15
N ALA A 178 11.31 8.23 -22.51
CA ALA A 178 11.09 8.18 -21.07
C ALA A 178 12.37 8.51 -20.28
N GLU A 179 13.53 8.01 -20.72
CA GLU A 179 14.83 8.32 -20.12
C GLU A 179 15.25 9.78 -20.33
N GLU A 180 15.09 10.32 -21.54
CA GLU A 180 15.35 11.74 -21.84
C GLU A 180 14.51 12.67 -20.98
N LYS A 181 13.25 12.28 -20.72
CA LYS A 181 12.36 13.00 -19.80
C LYS A 181 12.64 12.72 -18.33
N ASN A 182 13.63 11.88 -18.00
CA ASN A 182 13.98 11.46 -16.65
C ASN A 182 12.76 10.91 -15.88
N ALA A 183 12.04 9.98 -16.50
CA ALA A 183 10.95 9.28 -15.85
C ALA A 183 11.46 8.43 -14.68
N GLU A 184 10.78 8.49 -13.54
CA GLU A 184 11.01 7.65 -12.36
C GLU A 184 10.11 6.41 -12.35
N LEU A 185 8.98 6.47 -13.07
CA LEU A 185 8.07 5.35 -13.31
C LEU A 185 7.71 5.27 -14.79
N ILE A 186 7.87 4.09 -15.38
CA ILE A 186 7.36 3.76 -16.71
C ILE A 186 6.25 2.71 -16.54
N LEU A 187 5.01 3.09 -16.85
CA LEU A 187 3.87 2.17 -16.87
C LEU A 187 3.64 1.70 -18.31
N PHE A 188 3.87 0.42 -18.57
CA PHE A 188 3.76 -0.18 -19.90
C PHE A 188 2.49 -1.01 -20.02
N ALA A 189 1.52 -0.56 -20.80
CA ALA A 189 0.26 -1.24 -21.03
C ALA A 189 0.21 -1.91 -22.42
N GLY A 190 -0.22 -3.17 -22.46
CA GLY A 190 -0.34 -3.94 -23.71
C GLY A 190 0.85 -4.85 -24.03
N ALA A 191 1.67 -5.18 -23.04
CA ALA A 191 2.76 -6.15 -23.20
C ALA A 191 2.23 -7.59 -23.04
N SER A 192 2.66 -8.51 -23.89
CA SER A 192 2.34 -9.94 -23.74
C SER A 192 3.35 -10.60 -22.81
N ALA A 193 3.02 -10.75 -21.53
CA ALA A 193 3.89 -11.43 -20.54
C ALA A 193 4.11 -12.92 -20.74
N ILE A 194 3.39 -13.57 -21.66
CA ILE A 194 3.69 -14.95 -22.10
C ILE A 194 4.68 -15.02 -23.27
N ASP A 195 4.94 -13.89 -23.94
CA ASP A 195 5.80 -13.85 -25.12
C ASP A 195 7.19 -13.32 -24.74
N PRO A 196 8.21 -14.18 -24.64
CA PRO A 196 9.57 -13.74 -24.28
C PRO A 196 10.21 -12.85 -25.36
N LEU A 197 9.63 -12.83 -26.57
CA LEU A 197 10.08 -11.97 -27.68
C LEU A 197 9.24 -10.69 -27.80
N ASP A 198 8.33 -10.43 -26.84
CA ASP A 198 7.58 -9.18 -26.84
C ASP A 198 8.54 -7.98 -26.83
N PRO A 199 8.36 -7.00 -27.74
CA PRO A 199 9.20 -5.80 -27.78
C PRO A 199 9.33 -5.07 -26.44
N ALA A 200 8.34 -5.16 -25.54
CA ALA A 200 8.42 -4.59 -24.21
C ALA A 200 9.63 -5.11 -23.40
N TYR A 201 9.91 -6.41 -23.45
CA TYR A 201 11.04 -7.00 -22.72
C TYR A 201 12.34 -6.89 -23.50
N ALA A 202 12.27 -7.17 -24.82
CA ALA A 202 13.44 -7.17 -25.67
C ALA A 202 14.11 -5.80 -25.70
N GLU A 203 13.32 -4.73 -25.88
CA GLU A 203 13.86 -3.37 -25.95
C GLU A 203 14.23 -2.81 -24.59
N LEU A 204 13.51 -3.18 -23.53
CA LEU A 204 13.92 -2.86 -22.17
C LEU A 204 15.32 -3.43 -21.88
N THR A 205 15.56 -4.70 -22.23
CA THR A 205 16.86 -5.35 -22.04
C THR A 205 17.94 -4.68 -22.89
N ARG A 206 17.63 -4.34 -24.15
CA ARG A 206 18.56 -3.61 -25.03
C ARG A 206 18.89 -2.21 -24.53
N ALA A 207 17.96 -1.54 -23.86
CA ALA A 207 18.18 -0.26 -23.19
C ALA A 207 19.00 -0.39 -21.88
N GLY A 208 19.44 -1.60 -21.51
CA GLY A 208 20.18 -1.85 -20.26
C GLY A 208 19.28 -2.04 -19.04
N GLY A 209 17.97 -2.23 -19.26
CA GLY A 209 17.02 -2.54 -18.21
C GLY A 209 17.17 -3.98 -17.69
N LEU A 210 16.69 -4.19 -16.47
CA LEU A 210 16.70 -5.48 -15.77
C LEU A 210 15.27 -5.88 -15.43
N LEU A 211 14.81 -7.00 -15.99
CA LEU A 211 13.58 -7.65 -15.56
C LEU A 211 13.78 -8.22 -14.15
N LEU A 212 12.98 -7.75 -13.20
CA LEU A 212 13.07 -8.15 -11.79
C LEU A 212 12.13 -9.30 -11.46
N GLN A 213 10.94 -9.29 -12.06
CA GLN A 213 9.93 -10.32 -11.88
C GLN A 213 9.01 -10.37 -13.10
N LEU A 214 8.77 -11.59 -13.60
CA LEU A 214 7.74 -11.87 -14.59
C LEU A 214 6.57 -12.56 -13.88
N GLY A 215 5.39 -11.96 -13.97
CA GLY A 215 4.20 -12.43 -13.26
C GLY A 215 4.08 -11.85 -11.85
N ALA A 216 2.83 -11.70 -11.42
CA ALA A 216 2.45 -11.17 -10.12
C ALA A 216 1.72 -12.24 -9.31
N PRO A 217 2.04 -12.47 -8.02
CA PRO A 217 1.33 -13.43 -7.17
C PRO A 217 -0.04 -12.91 -6.71
N MET A 218 -0.77 -12.21 -7.58
CA MET A 218 -2.06 -11.58 -7.30
C MET A 218 -3.03 -11.85 -8.44
N HIS A 219 -4.33 -11.83 -8.14
CA HIS A 219 -5.37 -12.07 -9.14
C HIS A 219 -6.62 -11.21 -8.85
N PRO A 220 -7.17 -10.49 -9.86
CA PRO A 220 -6.78 -10.47 -11.26
C PRO A 220 -5.52 -9.62 -11.52
N GLY A 221 -4.86 -9.86 -12.66
CA GLY A 221 -3.64 -9.15 -13.07
C GLY A 221 -2.33 -9.93 -12.89
N SER A 222 -2.38 -11.27 -12.81
CA SER A 222 -1.22 -12.15 -12.63
C SER A 222 -0.16 -12.04 -13.73
N MET A 223 -0.50 -11.47 -14.89
CA MET A 223 0.40 -11.21 -16.01
C MET A 223 1.20 -9.89 -15.87
N LEU A 224 1.09 -9.20 -14.73
CA LEU A 224 1.92 -8.02 -14.44
C LEU A 224 3.39 -8.43 -14.35
N TRP A 225 4.29 -7.56 -14.76
CA TRP A 225 5.73 -7.72 -14.58
C TRP A 225 6.36 -6.46 -14.05
N LEU A 226 7.51 -6.64 -13.41
CA LEU A 226 8.27 -5.59 -12.77
C LEU A 226 9.71 -5.63 -13.27
N ALA A 227 10.22 -4.47 -13.60
CA ALA A 227 11.59 -4.29 -14.04
C ALA A 227 12.13 -2.93 -13.59
N ARG A 228 13.38 -2.68 -13.94
CA ARG A 228 14.06 -1.41 -13.72
C ARG A 228 14.79 -1.00 -14.99
N LEU A 229 14.70 0.27 -15.36
CA LEU A 229 15.52 0.89 -16.39
C LEU A 229 16.26 2.06 -15.76
N ASN A 230 17.58 1.93 -15.57
CA ASN A 230 18.37 2.86 -14.76
C ASN A 230 17.78 3.05 -13.35
N HIS A 231 17.31 4.26 -13.02
CA HIS A 231 16.66 4.55 -11.73
C HIS A 231 15.13 4.37 -11.81
N ALA A 232 14.55 4.25 -13.00
CA ALA A 232 13.12 4.16 -13.21
C ALA A 232 12.58 2.77 -12.86
N ALA A 233 11.49 2.73 -12.09
CA ALA A 233 10.67 1.52 -11.99
C ALA A 233 9.90 1.32 -13.30
N VAL A 234 9.91 0.11 -13.85
CA VAL A 234 9.13 -0.24 -15.04
C VAL A 234 8.10 -1.28 -14.62
N VAL A 235 6.82 -0.92 -14.69
CA VAL A 235 5.71 -1.80 -14.36
C VAL A 235 4.95 -2.06 -15.65
N GLY A 236 4.80 -3.32 -16.03
CA GLY A 236 4.03 -3.66 -17.21
C GLY A 236 2.79 -4.48 -16.91
N VAL A 237 1.73 -4.22 -17.67
CA VAL A 237 0.43 -4.86 -17.55
C VAL A 237 -0.07 -5.35 -18.91
N ALA A 238 -0.79 -6.46 -18.91
CA ALA A 238 -1.17 -7.15 -20.14
C ALA A 238 -2.14 -6.36 -21.03
N SER A 239 -3.04 -5.54 -20.46
CA SER A 239 -4.06 -4.84 -21.23
C SER A 239 -4.36 -3.44 -20.70
N CYS A 240 -4.67 -2.52 -21.63
CA CYS A 240 -5.14 -1.17 -21.30
C CYS A 240 -6.51 -1.18 -20.62
N ALA A 241 -7.37 -2.16 -20.93
CA ALA A 241 -8.73 -2.24 -20.39
C ALA A 241 -8.78 -2.53 -18.88
N GLY A 242 -7.72 -3.14 -18.33
CA GLY A 242 -7.61 -3.50 -16.93
C GLY A 242 -7.37 -2.32 -15.99
N LEU A 243 -6.89 -1.17 -16.50
CA LEU A 243 -6.50 -0.05 -15.63
C LEU A 243 -7.69 0.63 -14.95
N GLY A 244 -8.91 0.48 -15.46
CA GLY A 244 -10.12 1.02 -14.85
C GLY A 244 -10.72 0.16 -13.73
N ARG A 245 -10.10 -0.98 -13.38
CA ARG A 245 -10.57 -1.89 -12.33
C ARG A 245 -9.47 -2.13 -11.29
N SER A 246 -9.86 -2.59 -10.12
CA SER A 246 -8.92 -3.08 -9.11
C SER A 246 -8.22 -4.35 -9.60
N SER A 247 -6.90 -4.37 -9.49
CA SER A 247 -6.03 -5.40 -10.04
C SER A 247 -4.71 -5.48 -9.26
N SER A 248 -3.84 -6.40 -9.67
CA SER A 248 -2.47 -6.51 -9.14
C SER A 248 -1.68 -5.20 -9.24
N LEU A 249 -1.96 -4.35 -10.24
CA LEU A 249 -1.35 -3.03 -10.35
C LEU A 249 -1.66 -2.15 -9.13
N ASP A 250 -2.87 -2.26 -8.60
CA ASP A 250 -3.35 -1.43 -7.49
C ASP A 250 -2.76 -1.81 -6.13
N LEU A 251 -2.30 -3.05 -6.01
CA LEU A 251 -1.53 -3.51 -4.85
C LEU A 251 -0.04 -3.13 -4.97
N LEU A 252 0.49 -3.03 -6.19
CA LEU A 252 1.90 -2.72 -6.44
C LEU A 252 2.21 -1.22 -6.46
N LEU A 253 1.37 -0.40 -7.08
CA LEU A 253 1.61 1.05 -7.20
C LEU A 253 1.90 1.74 -5.86
N PRO A 254 1.21 1.42 -4.75
CA PRO A 254 1.52 2.02 -3.45
C PRO A 254 2.99 1.85 -3.03
N PHE A 255 3.60 0.69 -3.32
CA PHE A 255 5.01 0.43 -3.05
C PHE A 255 5.92 1.27 -3.94
N VAL A 256 5.63 1.31 -5.24
CA VAL A 256 6.41 2.10 -6.20
C VAL A 256 6.40 3.57 -5.80
N PHE A 257 5.23 4.13 -5.49
CA PHE A 257 5.07 5.54 -5.12
C PHE A 257 5.61 5.88 -3.73
N ALA A 258 5.57 4.97 -2.76
CA ALA A 258 6.13 5.21 -1.43
C ALA A 258 7.66 5.06 -1.42
N CYS A 259 8.18 4.01 -2.06
CA CYS A 259 9.61 3.68 -2.05
C CYS A 259 10.41 4.39 -3.16
N GLY A 260 9.75 4.81 -4.24
CA GLY A 260 10.40 5.44 -5.41
C GLY A 260 11.32 4.50 -6.19
N ARG A 261 11.07 3.18 -6.13
CA ARG A 261 11.88 2.15 -6.79
C ARG A 261 11.08 0.89 -7.08
N ALA A 262 11.65 0.03 -7.92
CA ALA A 262 11.18 -1.33 -8.14
C ALA A 262 11.95 -2.34 -7.26
N ASP A 263 11.24 -3.25 -6.61
CA ASP A 263 11.80 -4.36 -5.84
C ASP A 263 10.94 -5.62 -6.01
N ALA A 264 11.55 -6.72 -6.44
CA ALA A 264 10.85 -7.99 -6.56
C ALA A 264 10.30 -8.47 -5.20
N LYS A 265 10.99 -8.19 -4.08
CA LYS A 265 10.53 -8.55 -2.73
C LYS A 265 9.25 -7.83 -2.34
N ASP A 266 9.04 -6.61 -2.82
CA ASP A 266 7.80 -5.84 -2.59
C ASP A 266 6.64 -6.44 -3.39
N LEU A 267 6.91 -6.93 -4.60
CA LEU A 267 5.89 -7.62 -5.42
C LEU A 267 5.54 -9.02 -4.88
N LEU A 268 6.55 -9.80 -4.47
CA LEU A 268 6.35 -11.19 -4.05
C LEU A 268 5.53 -11.31 -2.76
N ARG A 269 5.68 -10.37 -1.81
CA ARG A 269 4.91 -10.39 -0.55
C ARG A 269 3.41 -10.16 -0.75
N LEU A 270 3.02 -9.56 -1.87
CA LEU A 270 1.61 -9.30 -2.21
C LEU A 270 0.83 -10.59 -2.54
N GLY A 271 1.48 -11.75 -2.53
CA GLY A 271 0.81 -13.04 -2.54
C GLY A 271 -0.11 -13.26 -1.34
N HIS A 272 0.29 -12.77 -0.15
CA HIS A 272 -0.57 -12.84 1.02
C HIS A 272 -1.73 -11.84 0.90
N GLY A 273 -2.95 -12.38 0.83
CA GLY A 273 -4.13 -11.61 0.45
C GLY A 273 -4.16 -11.23 -1.04
N GLY A 274 -3.30 -11.76 -1.90
CA GLY A 274 -3.24 -11.39 -3.33
C GLY A 274 -4.48 -11.75 -4.15
N LEU A 275 -5.43 -12.49 -3.57
CA LEU A 275 -6.73 -12.76 -4.17
C LEU A 275 -7.65 -11.55 -3.96
N ILE A 276 -7.88 -10.79 -5.03
CA ILE A 276 -8.65 -9.57 -5.01
C ILE A 276 -10.12 -9.91 -5.26
N GLU A 277 -10.93 -9.81 -4.20
CA GLU A 277 -12.36 -10.02 -4.26
C GLU A 277 -13.09 -8.79 -4.81
N SER A 278 -14.26 -8.99 -5.43
CA SER A 278 -15.09 -7.90 -5.96
C SER A 278 -15.55 -6.90 -4.90
N GLY A 279 -15.54 -7.28 -3.62
CA GLY A 279 -15.93 -6.44 -2.47
C GLY A 279 -14.76 -5.79 -1.73
N ALA A 280 -13.50 -5.96 -2.16
CA ALA A 280 -12.31 -5.53 -1.43
C ALA A 280 -12.07 -3.99 -1.45
N GLY A 281 -13.12 -3.18 -1.54
CA GLY A 281 -13.08 -1.74 -1.83
C GLY A 281 -12.16 -0.93 -0.93
N ARG A 282 -12.12 -1.20 0.39
CA ARG A 282 -11.27 -0.45 1.34
C ARG A 282 -9.77 -0.67 1.09
N ARG A 283 -9.38 -1.74 0.40
CA ARG A 283 -7.97 -2.06 0.14
C ARG A 283 -7.38 -1.29 -1.04
N PHE A 284 -8.24 -0.66 -1.85
CA PHE A 284 -7.86 0.05 -3.05
C PHE A 284 -8.17 1.53 -2.92
N PRO A 285 -7.32 2.40 -3.47
CA PRO A 285 -7.64 3.81 -3.51
C PRO A 285 -8.96 4.09 -4.25
N PRO A 286 -9.75 5.07 -3.80
CA PRO A 286 -10.90 5.54 -4.54
C PRO A 286 -10.40 6.34 -5.76
N TYR A 287 -10.25 5.67 -6.89
CA TYR A 287 -9.95 6.30 -8.19
C TYR A 287 -11.21 6.97 -8.75
N SER A 288 -11.74 7.96 -8.01
CA SER A 288 -12.94 8.71 -8.33
C SER A 288 -12.65 10.20 -8.39
#